data_AF-A0A368F3I1-F1
#
_entry.id   AF-A0A368F3I1-F1
#
_cell.length_a   1.000
_cell.length_b   1.000
_cell.length_c   1.000
_cell.angle_alpha   90.00
_cell.angle_beta   90.00
_cell.angle_gamma   90.00
#
_symmetry.space_group_name_H-M   'P 1'
#
loop_
_entity.id
_entity.type
_entity.pdbx_description
1 polymer ?
#
loop_
_entity_poly.entity_id
_entity_poly.type
_entity_poly.pdbx_seq_one_letter_code
_entity_poly.pdbx_strand_id
1 'polypeptide(L)' 'MDMCLLVAKGIIDFPSSVFKLTGFIDVYWIVQDGGLCLLMAYLLKQHKVWRGCKLRIIAIAQENDNNLKMQTELQQYVY' A
#
# COMPACT_ATOMS: atom_id res chain seq x y z
N MET A 1 -1.76 16.64 -19.75
CA MET A 1 -0.73 15.60 -20.00
C MET A 1 -0.60 14.90 -18.67
N ASP A 2 -1.58 14.03 -18.36
CA ASP A 2 -1.90 13.67 -16.98
C ASP A 2 -1.58 12.19 -16.80
N MET A 3 -0.37 11.92 -16.32
CA MET A 3 0.15 10.58 -16.10
C MET A 3 0.56 10.44 -14.64
N CYS A 4 0.36 9.25 -14.08
CA CYS A 4 1.00 8.87 -12.83
C CYS A 4 2.41 8.35 -13.11
N LEU A 5 3.34 8.65 -12.19
CA LEU A 5 4.68 8.08 -12.18
C LEU A 5 4.83 7.09 -11.02
N LEU A 6 5.34 5.89 -11.30
CA LEU A 6 5.73 4.91 -10.29
C LEU A 6 7.24 4.66 -10.41
N VAL A 7 7.97 4.83 -9.30
CA VAL A 7 9.41 4.61 -9.26
C VAL A 7 9.73 3.41 -8.38
N ALA A 8 10.27 2.35 -8.98
CA ALA A 8 10.71 1.15 -8.26
C ALA A 8 12.18 1.29 -7.81
N LYS A 9 12.39 1.49 -6.51
CA LYS A 9 13.74 1.50 -5.90
C LYS A 9 14.14 0.07 -5.50
N GLY A 10 15.37 -0.34 -5.81
CA GLY A 10 15.89 -1.68 -5.47
C GLY A 10 15.40 -2.79 -6.42
N ILE A 11 15.21 -2.46 -7.70
CA ILE A 11 14.60 -3.39 -8.68
C ILE A 11 15.38 -4.69 -8.88
N ILE A 12 16.69 -4.70 -8.58
CA ILE A 12 17.53 -5.90 -8.69
C ILE A 12 17.09 -7.03 -7.75
N ASP A 13 16.45 -6.68 -6.62
CA ASP A 13 16.01 -7.64 -5.60
C ASP A 13 14.53 -8.01 -5.76
N PHE A 14 13.85 -7.52 -6.81
CA PHE A 14 12.44 -7.85 -7.03
C PHE A 14 12.27 -9.34 -7.38
N PRO A 15 11.23 -9.99 -6.83
CA PRO A 15 10.99 -11.40 -7.08
C PRO A 15 10.61 -11.65 -8.54
N SER A 16 11.16 -12.71 -9.13
CA SER A 16 10.64 -13.24 -10.39
C SER A 16 9.33 -14.00 -10.18
N SER A 17 8.63 -14.31 -11.28
CA SER A 17 7.29 -14.90 -11.24
C SER A 17 7.22 -16.34 -10.70
N VAL A 18 8.35 -16.98 -10.44
CA VAL A 18 8.42 -18.33 -9.85
C VAL A 18 8.33 -18.32 -8.33
N PHE A 19 8.61 -17.19 -7.67
CA PHE A 19 8.60 -17.08 -6.22
C PHE A 19 7.18 -16.91 -5.67
N LYS A 20 7.01 -17.29 -4.40
CA LYS A 20 5.83 -17.01 -3.59
C LYS A 20 6.29 -16.35 -2.30
N LEU A 21 5.97 -15.08 -2.14
CA LEU A 21 6.31 -14.31 -0.97
C LEU A 21 5.24 -14.45 0.11
N THR A 22 5.72 -14.41 1.35
CA THR A 22 4.92 -14.28 2.57
C THR A 22 5.49 -13.12 3.37
N GLY A 23 4.67 -12.48 4.18
CA GLY A 23 5.06 -11.29 4.94
C GLY A 23 4.05 -10.17 4.78
N PHE A 24 4.54 -8.93 4.73
CA PHE A 24 3.70 -7.74 4.68
C PHE A 24 3.94 -6.91 3.42
N ILE A 25 2.85 -6.35 2.88
CA ILE A 25 2.89 -5.23 1.95
C ILE A 25 2.45 -4.01 2.77
N ASP A 26 3.42 -3.14 3.07
CA ASP A 26 3.19 -1.95 3.87
C ASP A 26 2.89 -0.75 2.96
N VAL A 27 1.71 -0.15 3.15
CA VAL A 27 1.31 1.09 2.48
C VAL A 27 1.38 2.21 3.50
N TYR A 28 2.32 3.14 3.30
CA TYR A 28 2.43 4.34 4.12
C TYR A 28 1.50 5.41 3.57
N TRP A 29 0.41 5.68 4.28
CA TRP A 29 -0.52 6.74 3.92
C TRP A 29 -0.03 8.04 4.59
N ILE A 30 0.71 8.82 3.81
CA ILE A 30 1.30 10.11 4.24
C ILE A 30 0.61 11.29 3.54
N VAL A 31 0.19 11.10 2.29
CA VAL A 31 -0.45 12.12 1.46
C VAL A 31 -1.75 11.58 0.87
N GLN A 32 -2.64 12.49 0.50
CA GLN A 32 -3.91 12.15 -0.14
C GLN A 32 -3.69 11.92 -1.64
N ASP A 33 -3.35 10.69 -2.00
CA ASP A 33 -3.08 10.24 -3.38
C ASP A 33 -4.34 9.71 -4.09
N GLY A 34 -5.52 9.92 -3.50
CA GLY A 34 -6.79 9.40 -4.02
C GLY A 34 -6.93 7.88 -3.90
N GLY A 35 -6.06 7.20 -3.12
CA GLY A 35 -6.09 5.76 -2.94
C GLY A 35 -5.26 4.97 -3.96
N LEU A 36 -4.43 5.65 -4.77
CA LEU A 36 -3.64 5.00 -5.79
C LEU A 36 -2.66 3.96 -5.20
N CYS A 37 -1.96 4.28 -4.11
CA CYS A 37 -1.07 3.32 -3.44
C CYS A 37 -1.83 2.10 -2.91
N LEU A 38 -3.06 2.31 -2.41
CA LEU A 38 -3.91 1.23 -1.92
C LEU A 38 -4.36 0.32 -3.08
N LEU A 39 -4.76 0.91 -4.21
CA LEU A 39 -5.11 0.17 -5.42
C LEU A 39 -3.92 -0.66 -5.93
N MET A 40 -2.72 -0.07 -5.96
CA MET A 40 -1.51 -0.78 -6.36
C MET A 40 -1.21 -1.97 -5.46
N ALA A 41 -1.30 -1.80 -4.14
CA ALA A 41 -1.09 -2.89 -3.19
C ALA A 41 -2.16 -3.99 -3.31
N TYR A 42 -3.41 -3.62 -3.56
CA TYR A 42 -4.50 -4.56 -3.82
C TYR A 42 -4.23 -5.39 -5.09
N LEU A 43 -3.89 -4.74 -6.20
CA LEU A 43 -3.57 -5.40 -7.47
C LEU A 43 -2.35 -6.32 -7.34
N LEU A 44 -1.31 -5.86 -6.62
CA LEU A 44 -0.11 -6.66 -6.38
C LEU A 44 -0.48 -7.97 -5.67
N LYS A 45 -1.31 -7.91 -4.63
CA LYS A 45 -1.78 -9.07 -3.84
C LYS A 45 -2.60 -10.06 -4.66
N GLN A 46 -3.24 -9.65 -5.76
CA GLN A 46 -3.96 -10.59 -6.64
C GLN A 46 -2.99 -11.54 -7.38
N HIS A 47 -1.75 -11.12 -7.61
CA HIS A 47 -0.74 -11.91 -8.30
C HIS A 47 -0.19 -13.04 -7.42
N LYS A 48 0.10 -14.20 -8.04
CA LYS A 48 0.55 -15.43 -7.34
C LYS A 48 1.80 -15.24 -6.48
N VAL A 49 2.68 -14.30 -6.84
CA VAL A 49 3.91 -14.00 -6.08
C VAL A 49 3.58 -13.36 -4.74
N TRP A 50 2.55 -12.51 -4.66
CA TRP A 50 2.29 -11.67 -3.48
C TRP A 50 0.99 -12.04 -2.75
N ARG A 51 0.22 -13.02 -3.27
CA ARG A 51 -1.04 -13.49 -2.66
C ARG A 51 -0.88 -13.98 -1.22
N GLY A 52 0.31 -14.46 -0.85
CA GLY A 52 0.64 -14.88 0.52
C GLY A 52 0.94 -13.73 1.49
N CYS A 53 1.06 -12.49 1.02
CA CYS A 53 1.37 -11.33 1.85
C CYS A 53 0.10 -10.72 2.47
N LYS A 54 0.24 -10.24 3.71
CA LYS A 54 -0.78 -9.45 4.41
C LYS A 54 -0.59 -7.98 4.06
N LEU A 55 -1.68 -7.29 3.74
CA LEU A 55 -1.65 -5.85 3.47
C LEU A 55 -1.80 -5.11 4.80
N ARG A 56 -0.94 -4.13 5.05
CA ARG A 56 -0.98 -3.27 6.25
C ARG A 56 -0.91 -1.81 5.82
N ILE A 57 -1.86 -1.01 6.28
CA ILE A 57 -1.90 0.43 6.04
C ILE A 57 -1.36 1.10 7.29
N ILE A 58 -0.36 1.97 7.10
CA ILE A 58 0.30 2.72 8.16
C ILE A 58 0.05 4.19 7.87
N ALA A 59 -0.88 4.81 8.60
CA ALA A 59 -1.14 6.23 8.49
C ALA A 59 -0.22 7.02 9.42
N ILE A 60 0.34 8.10 8.91
CA ILE A 60 1.16 9.04 9.68
C ILE A 60 0.30 10.24 10.05
N ALA A 61 0.06 10.43 11.34
CA ALA A 61 -0.67 11.56 11.89
C ALA A 61 0.29 12.72 12.23
N GLN A 62 -0.18 13.96 12.06
CA GLN A 62 0.49 15.17 12.52
C GLN A 62 0.08 15.51 13.97
N GLU A 63 0.79 16.45 14.61
CA GLU A 63 0.59 16.80 16.03
C GLU A 63 -0.84 17.23 16.37
N ASN A 64 -1.57 17.81 15.40
CA ASN A 64 -2.94 18.30 15.59
C ASN A 64 -4.02 17.29 15.14
N ASP A 65 -3.62 16.12 14.64
CA ASP A 65 -4.56 15.13 14.12
C ASP A 65 -5.18 14.27 15.23
N ASN A 66 -6.45 13.91 15.05
CA ASN A 66 -7.10 12.94 15.92
C ASN A 66 -6.90 11.52 15.38
N ASN A 67 -5.95 10.80 15.97
CA ASN A 67 -5.59 9.44 15.57
C ASN A 67 -6.77 8.46 15.51
N LEU A 68 -7.74 8.57 16.44
CA LEU A 68 -8.91 7.68 16.47
C LEU A 68 -9.87 7.97 15.31
N LYS A 69 -10.06 9.25 15.00
CA LYS A 69 -10.88 9.67 13.86
C LYS A 69 -10.24 9.22 12.55
N MET A 70 -8.93 9.46 12.39
CA MET A 70 -8.19 8.99 11.21
C MET A 70 -8.31 7.48 11.06
N GLN A 71 -8.08 6.70 12.12
CA GLN A 71 -8.22 5.24 12.05
C GLN A 71 -9.62 4.81 11.57
N THR A 72 -10.67 5.47 12.05
CA THR A 72 -12.05 5.15 11.67
C THR A 72 -12.32 5.49 10.20
N GLU A 73 -11.89 6.66 9.73
CA GLU A 73 -12.04 7.09 8.33
C GLU A 73 -11.29 6.15 7.38
N LEU A 74 -10.08 5.74 7.77
CA LEU A 74 -9.28 4.76 7.02
C LEU A 74 -9.99 3.40 6.93
N GLN A 75 -10.57 2.93 8.03
CA GLN A 75 -11.31 1.66 8.04
C GLN A 75 -12.55 1.73 7.16
N GLN A 76 -13.28 2.84 7.19
CA GLN A 76 -14.45 3.06 6.33
C GLN A 76 -14.07 3.17 4.85
N TYR A 77 -12.93 3.77 4.52
CA TYR A 77 -12.49 3.92 3.15
C TYR A 77 -12.09 2.59 2.49
N VAL A 78 -11.57 1.65 3.28
CA VAL A 78 -11.06 0.35 2.81
C VAL A 78 -12.15 -0.72 2.72
N TYR A 79 -13.27 -0.54 3.45
CA TYR A 79 -14.38 -1.48 3.55
C TYR A 79 -15.51 -1.12 2.57
#